data_AF-A0A0L0SDZ4-F1
#
_entry.id   AF-A0A0L0SDZ4-F1
#
_cell.length_a   1.000
_cell.length_b   1.000
_cell.length_c   1.000
_cell.angle_alpha   90.00
_cell.angle_beta   90.00
_cell.angle_gamma   90.00
#
_symmetry.space_group_name_H-M   'P 1'
#
loop_
_entity.id
_entity.type
_entity.pdbx_description
1 polymer ?
#
loop_
_entity_poly.entity_id
_entity_poly.type
_entity_poly.pdbx_seq_one_letter_code
_entity_poly.pdbx_strand_id
1 'polypeptide(L)'
;MPMHEFTTRGWTFASEKNPISNAHEIDEALAWLEDRARDTPNPPLHALPEMYFGSNHLTVRGPGGVAISFDPREALARVEVGPQGVRWRQIKVKAADAWQRRMDQQRQMRRADSAVGDPSVPSASASPFDIRPEEIQETPKPFDWTYSTDFRGLVSSADVLSTDEEIPLAKLAVREPILYFDENVMFEDELGDNGVSKYSVKIRVMPSGFFILARQFLRVDHVQYAFYDTRIYHAFGSDHVLREYLAQSIDYDTVLARATRETGPPMNVAAAPVRPSAAVPIARMPMRPTMLAATVAATPTTVAAAPSGPLNASASDWPALDPAVTARLVDEMWVAQVVKDQGTTTAHIRESIAVPAGASAAAVVTSRPPGNSTSSATVIAAESATTTAPTVRRSA
;
A
#
# COMPACT_ATOMS: atom_id res chain seq x y z
N MET A 1 12.64 -19.47 -8.64
CA MET A 1 13.95 -19.14 -8.00
C MET A 1 14.20 -20.07 -6.81
N PRO A 2 15.40 -20.15 -6.20
CA PRO A 2 15.55 -20.86 -4.92
C PRO A 2 14.74 -20.15 -3.82
N MET A 3 13.95 -20.91 -3.05
CA MET A 3 13.30 -20.42 -1.84
C MET A 3 14.38 -20.08 -0.81
N HIS A 4 14.38 -18.85 -0.31
CA HIS A 4 15.30 -18.43 0.75
C HIS A 4 14.66 -18.71 2.11
N GLU A 5 15.08 -19.80 2.74
CA GLU A 5 14.65 -20.20 4.08
C GLU A 5 15.73 -19.89 5.13
N PHE A 6 15.32 -19.26 6.22
CA PHE A 6 16.14 -18.96 7.38
C PHE A 6 15.41 -19.40 8.65
N THR A 7 16.10 -20.09 9.57
CA THR A 7 15.47 -20.61 10.80
C THR A 7 16.29 -20.20 12.03
N THR A 8 15.62 -19.66 13.05
CA THR A 8 16.22 -19.30 14.35
C THR A 8 15.18 -19.33 15.47
N ARG A 9 15.57 -19.68 16.69
CA ARG A 9 14.71 -19.66 17.90
C ARG A 9 13.36 -20.40 17.77
N GLY A 10 13.27 -21.44 16.93
CA GLY A 10 12.02 -22.17 16.68
C GLY A 10 11.06 -21.49 15.69
N TRP A 11 11.54 -20.43 15.02
CA TRP A 11 10.85 -19.74 13.94
C TRP A 11 11.56 -19.96 12.60
N THR A 12 10.78 -20.15 11.55
CA THR A 12 11.22 -20.35 10.17
C THR A 12 10.65 -19.23 9.30
N PHE A 13 11.52 -18.58 8.54
CA PHE A 13 11.23 -17.46 7.67
C PHE A 13 11.54 -17.90 6.24
N ALA A 14 10.52 -17.99 5.39
CA ALA A 14 10.64 -18.40 3.99
C ALA A 14 10.16 -17.27 3.08
N SER A 15 10.98 -16.90 2.10
CA SER A 15 10.61 -15.90 1.09
C SER A 15 10.89 -16.43 -0.32
N GLU A 16 9.95 -16.16 -1.23
CA GLU A 16 10.04 -16.48 -2.64
C GLU A 16 9.84 -15.21 -3.47
N LYS A 17 10.79 -14.96 -4.37
CA LYS A 17 10.75 -13.86 -5.33
C LYS A 17 10.91 -14.40 -6.73
N ASN A 18 9.97 -14.03 -7.59
CA ASN A 18 9.86 -14.42 -8.97
C ASN A 18 9.58 -13.15 -9.82
N PRO A 19 9.67 -13.24 -11.16
CA PRO A 19 9.33 -12.12 -12.04
C PRO A 19 7.84 -11.71 -11.94
N ILE A 20 7.49 -10.62 -12.63
CA ILE A 20 6.09 -10.25 -12.90
C ILE A 20 5.40 -11.45 -13.58
N SER A 21 4.16 -11.70 -13.19
CA SER A 21 3.39 -12.83 -13.71
C SER A 21 3.13 -12.74 -15.21
N ASN A 22 3.16 -13.89 -15.87
CA ASN A 22 2.80 -13.99 -17.28
C ASN A 22 1.27 -14.01 -17.47
N ALA A 23 0.80 -13.88 -18.72
CA ALA A 23 -0.63 -13.80 -19.03
C ALA A 23 -1.46 -14.98 -18.47
N HIS A 24 -0.93 -16.21 -18.49
CA HIS A 24 -1.64 -17.37 -17.94
C HIS A 24 -1.77 -17.30 -16.41
N GLU A 25 -0.73 -16.85 -15.71
CA GLU A 25 -0.75 -16.66 -14.25
C GLU A 25 -1.67 -15.49 -13.84
N ILE A 26 -1.82 -14.49 -14.70
CA ILE A 26 -2.79 -13.39 -14.56
C ILE A 26 -4.22 -13.92 -14.71
N ASP A 27 -4.50 -14.69 -15.77
CA ASP A 27 -5.81 -15.30 -16.01
C ASP A 27 -6.20 -16.25 -14.86
N GLU A 28 -5.27 -17.07 -14.36
CA GLU A 28 -5.48 -17.92 -13.18
C GLU A 28 -5.77 -17.12 -11.91
N ALA A 29 -5.06 -16.00 -11.69
CA ALA A 29 -5.27 -15.15 -10.52
C ALA A 29 -6.61 -14.40 -10.59
N LEU A 30 -7.04 -13.94 -11.76
CA LEU A 30 -8.36 -13.35 -11.99
C LEU A 30 -9.47 -14.38 -11.78
N ALA A 31 -9.34 -15.58 -12.35
CA ALA A 31 -10.31 -16.67 -12.13
C ALA A 31 -10.41 -17.07 -10.65
N TRP A 32 -9.30 -17.05 -9.90
CA TRP A 32 -9.30 -17.26 -8.45
C TRP A 32 -10.00 -16.12 -7.69
N LEU A 33 -9.79 -14.86 -8.08
CA LEU A 33 -10.49 -13.72 -7.48
C LEU A 33 -12.00 -13.74 -7.75
N GLU A 34 -12.42 -14.14 -8.96
CA GLU A 34 -13.82 -14.37 -9.30
C GLU A 34 -14.45 -15.48 -8.44
N ASP A 35 -13.75 -16.61 -8.28
CA ASP A 35 -14.20 -17.72 -7.43
C ASP A 35 -14.32 -17.30 -5.96
N ARG A 36 -13.28 -16.62 -5.44
CA ARG A 36 -13.20 -16.12 -4.07
C ARG A 36 -14.31 -15.12 -3.72
N ALA A 37 -14.78 -14.36 -4.71
CA ALA A 37 -15.81 -13.34 -4.55
C ALA A 37 -17.25 -13.88 -4.61
N ARG A 38 -17.50 -15.11 -5.12
CA ARG A 38 -18.86 -15.68 -5.30
C ARG A 38 -19.73 -15.62 -4.03
N ASP A 39 -19.11 -15.87 -2.88
CA ASP A 39 -19.78 -15.89 -1.57
C ASP A 39 -19.75 -14.53 -0.84
N THR A 40 -19.32 -13.46 -1.51
CA THR A 40 -19.19 -12.11 -0.93
C THR A 40 -20.18 -11.14 -1.56
N PRO A 41 -20.63 -10.09 -0.83
CA PRO A 41 -21.51 -9.07 -1.40
C PRO A 41 -20.80 -8.09 -2.35
N ASN A 42 -19.47 -8.19 -2.49
CA ASN A 42 -18.66 -7.31 -3.31
C ASN A 42 -18.35 -8.00 -4.66
N PRO A 43 -18.44 -7.30 -5.80
CA PRO A 43 -17.98 -7.84 -7.08
C PRO A 43 -16.47 -8.15 -7.07
N PRO A 44 -15.99 -9.09 -7.89
CA PRO A 44 -14.57 -9.38 -8.00
C PRO A 44 -13.77 -8.25 -8.64
N LEU A 45 -12.48 -8.22 -8.33
CA LEU A 45 -11.49 -7.43 -9.05
C LEU A 45 -11.23 -8.07 -10.43
N HIS A 46 -11.42 -7.30 -11.51
CA HIS A 46 -11.40 -7.78 -12.90
C HIS A 46 -10.18 -7.28 -13.71
N ALA A 47 -9.23 -6.63 -13.04
CA ALA A 47 -7.94 -6.23 -13.58
C ALA A 47 -6.90 -6.31 -12.46
N LEU A 48 -5.69 -6.79 -12.78
CA LEU A 48 -4.58 -6.82 -11.83
C LEU A 48 -3.67 -5.60 -12.06
N PRO A 49 -2.85 -5.23 -11.05
CA PRO A 49 -1.78 -4.25 -11.21
C PRO A 49 -0.85 -4.57 -12.40
N GLU A 50 -0.35 -3.54 -13.07
CA GLU A 50 0.58 -3.67 -14.21
C GLU A 50 1.82 -4.54 -13.89
N MET A 51 2.39 -4.38 -12.69
CA MET A 51 3.49 -5.19 -12.17
C MET A 51 2.99 -6.10 -11.04
N TYR A 52 2.14 -7.06 -11.39
CA TYR A 52 1.64 -8.09 -10.47
C TYR A 52 2.63 -9.25 -10.32
N PHE A 53 3.09 -9.54 -9.10
CA PHE A 53 4.06 -10.60 -8.81
C PHE A 53 3.37 -11.83 -8.20
N GLY A 54 2.46 -12.49 -8.94
CA GLY A 54 1.54 -13.52 -8.46
C GLY A 54 2.14 -14.82 -7.90
N SER A 55 3.46 -14.96 -7.95
CA SER A 55 4.26 -16.07 -7.40
C SER A 55 5.24 -15.59 -6.30
N ASN A 56 5.09 -14.36 -5.81
CA ASN A 56 5.86 -13.86 -4.66
C ASN A 56 5.13 -14.21 -3.36
N HIS A 57 5.90 -14.66 -2.38
CA HIS A 57 5.35 -15.07 -1.09
C HIS A 57 6.35 -14.77 0.03
N LEU A 58 5.84 -14.41 1.21
CA LEU A 58 6.59 -14.43 2.46
C LEU A 58 5.78 -15.20 3.50
N THR A 59 6.34 -16.24 4.10
CA THR A 59 5.76 -16.93 5.26
C THR A 59 6.71 -16.94 6.45
N VAL A 60 6.15 -16.66 7.62
CA VAL A 60 6.79 -16.83 8.92
C VAL A 60 6.04 -17.93 9.67
N ARG A 61 6.72 -19.03 10.01
CA ARG A 61 6.18 -20.17 10.77
C ARG A 61 6.83 -20.21 12.15
N GLY A 62 6.05 -20.48 13.19
CA GLY A 62 6.52 -20.49 14.58
C GLY A 62 6.12 -21.74 15.37
N PRO A 63 6.42 -21.75 16.67
CA PRO A 63 6.02 -22.81 17.60
C PRO A 63 4.51 -23.07 17.58
N GLY A 64 4.10 -24.32 17.83
CA GLY A 64 2.67 -24.69 17.80
C GLY A 64 2.04 -24.74 16.41
N GLY A 65 2.81 -24.48 15.35
CA GLY A 65 2.32 -24.49 13.97
C GLY A 65 1.72 -23.16 13.51
N VAL A 66 1.76 -22.10 14.32
CA VAL A 66 1.35 -20.75 13.92
C VAL A 66 2.08 -20.35 12.64
N ALA A 67 1.34 -19.84 11.66
CA ALA A 67 1.94 -19.28 10.45
C ALA A 67 1.28 -17.94 10.11
N ILE A 68 2.12 -16.99 9.69
CA ILE A 68 1.72 -15.70 9.14
C ILE A 68 2.26 -15.64 7.72
N SER A 69 1.39 -15.45 6.74
CA SER A 69 1.80 -15.37 5.33
C SER A 69 1.27 -14.13 4.62
N PHE A 70 2.05 -13.67 3.65
CA PHE A 70 1.69 -12.61 2.73
C PHE A 70 1.72 -13.15 1.31
N ASP A 71 0.57 -13.02 0.64
CA ASP A 71 0.30 -13.49 -0.72
C ASP A 71 -0.41 -12.34 -1.48
N PRO A 72 -0.03 -12.05 -2.73
CA PRO A 72 -0.56 -10.94 -3.50
C PRO A 72 -2.03 -11.14 -3.92
N ARG A 73 -2.49 -12.39 -4.12
CA ARG A 73 -3.89 -12.72 -4.48
C ARG A 73 -4.81 -12.41 -3.30
N GLU A 74 -4.42 -12.84 -2.10
CA GLU A 74 -5.13 -12.55 -0.85
C GLU A 74 -5.11 -11.06 -0.49
N ALA A 75 -4.05 -10.34 -0.88
CA ALA A 75 -4.02 -8.89 -0.79
C ALA A 75 -5.03 -8.22 -1.73
N LEU A 76 -5.09 -8.66 -2.99
CA LEU A 76 -6.01 -8.12 -4.00
C LEU A 76 -7.47 -8.52 -3.76
N ALA A 77 -7.73 -9.67 -3.14
CA ALA A 77 -9.07 -10.11 -2.72
C ALA A 77 -9.73 -9.17 -1.67
N ARG A 78 -8.97 -8.25 -1.06
CA ARG A 78 -9.46 -7.23 -0.13
C ARG A 78 -9.48 -5.82 -0.69
N VAL A 79 -9.29 -5.65 -2.00
CA VAL A 79 -9.56 -4.38 -2.67
C VAL A 79 -11.07 -4.14 -2.65
N GLU A 80 -11.49 -2.95 -2.21
CA GLU A 80 -12.90 -2.57 -2.19
C GLU A 80 -13.40 -2.30 -3.62
N VAL A 81 -14.11 -3.27 -4.20
CA VAL A 81 -14.82 -3.14 -5.47
C VAL A 81 -16.33 -3.02 -5.19
N GLY A 82 -17.02 -2.21 -6.00
CA GLY A 82 -18.44 -1.90 -5.87
C GLY A 82 -18.68 -0.46 -5.43
N PRO A 83 -19.86 0.13 -5.71
CA PRO A 83 -20.21 1.45 -5.22
C PRO A 83 -20.17 1.52 -3.68
N GLN A 84 -20.31 0.39 -2.97
CA GLN A 84 -20.27 0.33 -1.51
C GLN A 84 -18.88 0.50 -0.88
N GLY A 85 -17.79 0.39 -1.64
CA GLY A 85 -16.46 0.69 -1.09
C GLY A 85 -16.40 2.12 -0.55
N VAL A 86 -15.71 2.31 0.57
CA VAL A 86 -15.54 3.61 1.23
C VAL A 86 -14.31 4.32 0.65
N ARG A 87 -13.24 3.58 0.35
CA ARG A 87 -11.98 4.13 -0.19
C ARG A 87 -12.19 4.76 -1.57
N TRP A 88 -12.84 4.04 -2.49
CA TRP A 88 -13.07 4.54 -3.85
C TRP A 88 -13.89 5.85 -3.88
N ARG A 89 -14.90 5.99 -3.00
CA ARG A 89 -15.70 7.23 -2.92
C ARG A 89 -14.84 8.41 -2.49
N GLN A 90 -13.98 8.22 -1.48
CA GLN A 90 -13.09 9.28 -1.00
C GLN A 90 -12.11 9.72 -2.08
N ILE A 91 -11.51 8.76 -2.80
CA ILE A 91 -10.58 9.04 -3.91
C ILE A 91 -11.31 9.73 -5.06
N LYS A 92 -12.49 9.26 -5.48
CA LYS A 92 -13.28 9.89 -6.54
C LYS A 92 -13.67 11.33 -6.21
N VAL A 93 -14.10 11.63 -4.98
CA VAL A 93 -14.44 13.01 -4.57
C VAL A 93 -13.20 13.90 -4.64
N LYS A 94 -12.08 13.49 -4.03
CA LYS A 94 -10.84 14.29 -4.07
C LYS A 94 -10.29 14.46 -5.48
N ALA A 95 -10.42 13.46 -6.35
CA ALA A 95 -10.01 13.54 -7.76
C ALA A 95 -10.89 14.51 -8.55
N ALA A 96 -12.21 14.52 -8.31
CA ALA A 96 -13.12 15.50 -8.89
C ALA A 96 -12.81 16.93 -8.40
N ASP A 97 -12.50 17.11 -7.11
CA ASP A 97 -12.08 18.40 -6.55
C ASP A 97 -10.74 18.86 -7.14
N ALA A 98 -9.76 17.97 -7.31
CA ALA A 98 -8.49 18.27 -7.98
C ALA A 98 -8.70 18.69 -9.45
N TRP A 99 -9.57 17.99 -10.18
CA TRP A 99 -9.93 18.32 -11.56
C TRP A 99 -10.66 19.67 -11.66
N GLN A 100 -11.59 19.97 -10.76
CA GLN A 100 -12.29 21.25 -10.71
C GLN A 100 -11.30 22.40 -10.41
N ARG A 101 -10.38 22.21 -9.46
CA ARG A 101 -9.32 23.17 -9.15
C ARG A 101 -8.40 23.41 -10.35
N ARG A 102 -8.02 22.37 -11.10
CA ARG A 102 -7.31 22.49 -12.38
C ARG A 102 -8.09 23.33 -13.39
N MET A 103 -9.37 23.05 -13.59
CA MET A 103 -10.21 23.79 -14.55
C MET A 103 -10.35 25.27 -14.17
N ASP A 104 -10.46 25.58 -12.88
CA ASP A 104 -10.52 26.95 -12.41
C ASP A 104 -9.17 27.67 -12.50
N GLN A 105 -8.05 26.97 -12.27
CA GLN A 105 -6.71 27.51 -12.50
C GLN A 105 -6.48 27.81 -14.00
N GLN A 106 -6.85 26.90 -14.90
CA GLN A 106 -6.77 27.13 -16.35
C GLN A 106 -7.70 28.28 -16.80
N ARG A 107 -8.91 28.39 -16.24
CA ARG A 107 -9.80 29.55 -16.47
C ARG A 107 -9.19 30.86 -15.97
N GLN A 108 -8.46 30.85 -14.86
CA GLN A 108 -7.76 32.03 -14.34
C GLN A 108 -6.56 32.43 -15.21
N MET A 109 -5.73 31.47 -15.64
CA MET A 109 -4.63 31.73 -16.59
C MET A 109 -5.16 32.34 -17.89
N ARG A 110 -6.16 31.70 -18.52
CA ARG A 110 -6.81 32.23 -19.74
C ARG A 110 -7.41 33.63 -19.53
N ARG A 111 -7.94 33.95 -18.35
CA ARG A 111 -8.43 35.29 -18.02
C ARG A 111 -7.29 36.31 -17.83
N ALA A 112 -6.17 35.90 -17.26
CA ALA A 112 -4.98 36.74 -17.15
C ALA A 112 -4.37 37.04 -18.52
N ASP A 113 -4.29 36.04 -19.40
CA ASP A 113 -3.88 36.22 -20.81
C ASP A 113 -4.87 37.10 -21.58
N SER A 114 -6.19 36.88 -21.39
CA SER A 114 -7.23 37.71 -22.01
C SER A 114 -7.26 39.14 -21.49
N ALA A 115 -6.76 39.42 -20.28
CA ALA A 115 -6.62 40.77 -19.75
C ALA A 115 -5.49 41.57 -20.44
N VAL A 116 -4.73 40.94 -21.33
CA VAL A 116 -3.72 41.56 -22.21
C VAL A 116 -4.25 41.69 -23.65
N GLY A 117 -5.51 41.29 -23.92
CA GLY A 117 -6.14 41.27 -25.25
C GLY A 117 -7.04 42.47 -25.58
N ASP A 118 -7.07 42.86 -26.86
CA ASP A 118 -7.89 43.94 -27.42
C ASP A 118 -9.41 43.61 -27.38
N PRO A 119 -10.32 44.51 -26.92
CA PRO A 119 -11.75 44.20 -26.75
C PRO A 119 -12.56 43.94 -28.03
N SER A 120 -11.95 43.90 -29.21
CA SER A 120 -12.64 43.99 -30.52
C SER A 120 -12.92 42.64 -31.19
N VAL A 121 -12.60 41.49 -30.56
CA VAL A 121 -12.83 40.15 -31.14
C VAL A 121 -13.95 39.41 -30.39
N PRO A 122 -15.06 39.01 -31.05
CA PRO A 122 -16.10 38.22 -30.40
C PRO A 122 -15.60 36.80 -30.09
N SER A 123 -15.69 36.40 -28.82
CA SER A 123 -15.21 35.10 -28.31
C SER A 123 -16.06 33.92 -28.78
N ALA A 124 -15.85 33.49 -30.04
CA ALA A 124 -16.48 32.31 -30.61
C ALA A 124 -15.62 31.04 -30.40
N SER A 125 -15.70 30.41 -29.23
CA SER A 125 -15.51 28.96 -29.12
C SER A 125 -16.21 28.39 -27.88
N ALA A 126 -17.37 27.76 -28.10
CA ALA A 126 -17.72 26.60 -27.29
C ALA A 126 -16.66 25.53 -27.62
N SER A 127 -15.81 25.19 -26.65
CA SER A 127 -14.69 24.27 -26.91
C SER A 127 -15.24 22.86 -27.13
N PRO A 128 -14.69 22.06 -28.08
CA PRO A 128 -15.07 20.64 -28.28
C PRO A 128 -14.79 19.71 -27.08
N PHE A 129 -14.43 20.27 -25.93
CA PHE A 129 -13.94 19.61 -24.72
C PHE A 129 -14.71 20.02 -23.45
N ASP A 130 -15.84 20.73 -23.58
CA ASP A 130 -16.82 20.85 -22.48
C ASP A 130 -17.54 19.50 -22.30
N ILE A 131 -16.83 18.52 -21.71
CA ILE A 131 -17.43 17.28 -21.23
C ILE A 131 -18.41 17.67 -20.13
N ARG A 132 -19.70 17.55 -20.42
CA ARG A 132 -20.73 17.83 -19.42
C ARG A 132 -20.62 16.75 -18.31
N PRO A 133 -20.86 17.08 -17.03
CA PRO A 133 -20.84 16.07 -15.96
C PRO A 133 -21.77 14.87 -16.23
N GLU A 134 -22.83 15.10 -16.99
CA GLU A 134 -23.84 14.14 -17.46
C GLU A 134 -23.45 13.37 -18.75
N GLU A 135 -22.32 13.69 -19.39
CA GLU A 135 -21.71 12.93 -20.50
C GLU A 135 -20.57 12.00 -20.06
N ILE A 136 -20.18 12.06 -18.78
CA ILE A 136 -19.39 11.01 -18.16
C ILE A 136 -20.30 9.78 -18.05
N GLN A 137 -20.32 8.96 -19.11
CA GLN A 137 -21.13 7.75 -19.17
C GLN A 137 -20.94 6.94 -17.89
N GLU A 138 -22.06 6.65 -17.20
CA GLU A 138 -22.13 5.70 -16.11
C GLU A 138 -21.88 4.28 -16.63
N THR A 139 -20.64 4.03 -17.04
CA THR A 139 -20.05 2.70 -16.94
C THR A 139 -19.51 2.63 -15.52
N PRO A 140 -20.19 1.99 -14.56
CA PRO A 140 -19.65 1.81 -13.23
C PRO A 140 -18.53 0.78 -13.30
N LYS A 141 -17.35 1.19 -13.78
CA LYS A 141 -16.07 0.52 -13.50
C LYS A 141 -15.89 0.64 -11.99
N PRO A 142 -16.19 -0.40 -11.20
CA PRO A 142 -16.59 -0.19 -9.82
C PRO A 142 -15.39 -0.27 -8.87
N PHE A 143 -14.22 0.22 -9.28
CA PHE A 143 -13.02 0.33 -8.45
C PHE A 143 -12.20 1.55 -8.86
N ASP A 144 -11.41 2.06 -7.94
CA ASP A 144 -10.64 3.31 -8.10
C ASP A 144 -9.28 3.14 -8.80
N TRP A 145 -8.95 1.93 -9.29
CA TRP A 145 -7.65 1.56 -9.87
C TRP A 145 -6.45 1.73 -8.91
N THR A 146 -6.67 2.07 -7.64
CA THR A 146 -5.57 2.25 -6.67
C THR A 146 -5.17 0.96 -5.96
N TYR A 147 -5.93 -0.12 -6.13
CA TYR A 147 -5.72 -1.42 -5.48
C TYR A 147 -5.59 -1.32 -3.95
N SER A 148 -6.26 -0.34 -3.33
CA SER A 148 -6.16 -0.04 -1.88
C SER A 148 -6.68 -1.19 -1.00
N THR A 149 -5.79 -1.87 -0.27
CA THR A 149 -6.10 -3.10 0.50
C THR A 149 -5.92 -2.94 2.02
N ASP A 150 -6.74 -3.65 2.80
CA ASP A 150 -6.58 -3.81 4.26
C ASP A 150 -6.01 -5.18 4.65
N PHE A 151 -5.24 -5.77 3.72
CA PHE A 151 -4.62 -7.06 3.93
C PHE A 151 -3.54 -7.00 5.02
N ARG A 152 -3.86 -7.65 6.14
CA ARG A 152 -3.07 -7.72 7.38
C ARG A 152 -2.19 -8.98 7.46
N GLY A 153 -1.95 -9.64 6.33
CA GLY A 153 -1.44 -11.01 6.30
C GLY A 153 -2.51 -12.04 6.65
N LEU A 154 -2.39 -13.25 6.11
CA LEU A 154 -3.12 -14.41 6.58
C LEU A 154 -2.48 -14.94 7.87
N VAL A 155 -3.30 -15.45 8.77
CA VAL A 155 -2.87 -16.15 9.99
C VAL A 155 -3.53 -17.53 9.97
N SER A 156 -2.76 -18.57 10.24
CA SER A 156 -3.27 -19.93 10.42
C SER A 156 -2.69 -20.59 11.68
N SER A 157 -3.44 -21.54 12.23
CA SER A 157 -3.11 -22.29 13.46
C SER A 157 -2.81 -21.42 14.70
N ALA A 158 -3.45 -20.25 14.79
CA ALA A 158 -3.43 -19.39 15.97
C ALA A 158 -4.70 -18.53 16.06
N ASP A 159 -5.13 -18.25 17.29
CA ASP A 159 -6.20 -17.28 17.56
C ASP A 159 -5.69 -15.85 17.40
N VAL A 160 -6.54 -14.99 16.83
CA VAL A 160 -6.29 -13.55 16.68
C VAL A 160 -7.30 -12.79 17.53
N LEU A 161 -6.80 -12.02 18.50
CA LEU A 161 -7.61 -11.28 19.46
C LEU A 161 -7.29 -9.79 19.37
N SER A 162 -8.26 -8.92 19.66
CA SER A 162 -7.99 -7.48 19.82
C SER A 162 -7.11 -7.25 21.05
N THR A 163 -6.17 -6.31 20.98
CA THR A 163 -5.32 -5.92 22.13
C THR A 163 -5.11 -4.41 22.20
N ASP A 164 -4.90 -3.90 23.41
CA ASP A 164 -4.46 -2.52 23.64
C ASP A 164 -2.92 -2.40 23.65
N GLU A 165 -2.20 -3.52 23.62
CA GLU A 165 -0.72 -3.52 23.64
C GLU A 165 -0.13 -2.92 22.35
N GLU A 166 0.80 -1.98 22.52
CA GLU A 166 1.47 -1.30 21.41
C GLU A 166 2.80 -1.96 21.07
N ILE A 167 3.14 -2.01 19.77
CA ILE A 167 4.46 -2.46 19.35
C ILE A 167 5.53 -1.54 19.96
N PRO A 168 6.52 -2.05 20.70
CA PRO A 168 7.51 -1.24 21.40
C PRO A 168 8.57 -0.68 20.43
N LEU A 169 8.18 0.32 19.62
CA LEU A 169 9.03 0.93 18.58
C LEU A 169 10.37 1.45 19.12
N ALA A 170 10.42 1.85 20.40
CA ALA A 170 11.66 2.27 21.07
C ALA A 170 12.70 1.12 21.17
N LYS A 171 12.26 -0.14 21.33
CA LYS A 171 13.16 -1.30 21.28
C LYS A 171 13.67 -1.53 19.85
N LEU A 172 12.81 -1.38 18.84
CA LEU A 172 13.17 -1.52 17.43
C LEU A 172 14.10 -0.40 16.91
N ALA A 173 14.17 0.74 17.61
CA ALA A 173 15.14 1.79 17.35
C ALA A 173 16.57 1.46 17.84
N VAL A 174 16.72 0.48 18.75
CA VAL A 174 18.02 -0.01 19.18
C VAL A 174 18.66 -0.80 18.03
N ARG A 175 19.93 -0.49 17.71
CA ARG A 175 20.67 -1.18 16.66
C ARG A 175 21.16 -2.55 17.12
N GLU A 176 20.30 -3.56 16.96
CA GLU A 176 20.70 -4.97 16.97
C GLU A 176 21.26 -5.41 15.60
N PRO A 177 22.15 -6.42 15.56
CA PRO A 177 22.60 -7.01 14.30
C PRO A 177 21.43 -7.68 13.58
N ILE A 178 21.31 -7.43 12.28
CA ILE A 178 20.29 -8.06 11.44
C ILE A 178 20.80 -9.45 11.04
N LEU A 179 20.14 -10.50 11.52
CA LEU A 179 20.48 -11.90 11.22
C LEU A 179 19.91 -12.34 9.87
N TYR A 180 18.73 -11.82 9.52
CA TYR A 180 18.07 -12.02 8.25
C TYR A 180 17.29 -10.75 7.88
N PHE A 181 17.35 -10.38 6.61
CA PHE A 181 16.54 -9.32 6.01
C PHE A 181 15.99 -9.82 4.69
N ASP A 182 14.73 -9.50 4.42
CA ASP A 182 14.21 -9.60 3.07
C ASP A 182 13.19 -8.50 2.76
N GLU A 183 13.07 -8.16 1.49
CA GLU A 183 12.09 -7.22 0.93
C GLU A 183 11.45 -7.85 -0.30
N ASN A 184 10.14 -8.09 -0.24
CA ASN A 184 9.40 -8.75 -1.28
C ASN A 184 8.28 -7.83 -1.81
N VAL A 185 8.28 -7.51 -3.09
CA VAL A 185 7.25 -6.68 -3.74
C VAL A 185 6.12 -7.60 -4.20
N MET A 186 4.89 -7.29 -3.82
CA MET A 186 3.71 -8.11 -4.09
C MET A 186 2.99 -7.63 -5.35
N PHE A 187 2.84 -6.30 -5.49
CA PHE A 187 2.39 -5.66 -6.72
C PHE A 187 2.82 -4.19 -6.78
N GLU A 188 2.90 -3.67 -7.99
CA GLU A 188 3.13 -2.24 -8.28
C GLU A 188 2.33 -1.82 -9.53
N ASP A 189 1.88 -0.57 -9.58
CA ASP A 189 1.07 0.00 -10.66
C ASP A 189 1.34 1.51 -10.76
N GLU A 190 1.49 2.06 -11.97
CA GLU A 190 1.80 3.49 -12.19
C GLU A 190 0.53 4.36 -12.35
N LEU A 191 -0.67 3.76 -12.18
CA LEU A 191 -1.98 4.40 -12.31
C LEU A 191 -2.17 5.07 -13.69
N GLY A 192 -1.57 4.48 -14.73
CA GLY A 192 -1.50 5.05 -16.08
C GLY A 192 -0.83 6.42 -16.10
N ASP A 193 0.38 6.52 -15.54
CA ASP A 193 1.17 7.75 -15.36
C ASP A 193 0.57 8.80 -14.38
N ASN A 194 -0.46 8.46 -13.59
CA ASN A 194 -1.11 9.39 -12.63
C ASN A 194 -0.73 9.17 -11.16
N GLY A 195 0.31 8.37 -10.88
CA GLY A 195 0.78 8.17 -9.52
C GLY A 195 1.65 6.94 -9.32
N VAL A 196 1.45 6.27 -8.20
CA VAL A 196 1.95 4.91 -7.95
C VAL A 196 1.11 4.24 -6.86
N SER A 197 0.78 2.97 -7.04
CA SER A 197 0.32 2.08 -5.97
C SER A 197 1.27 0.90 -5.85
N LYS A 198 1.94 0.77 -4.70
CA LYS A 198 2.99 -0.23 -4.47
C LYS A 198 2.75 -0.96 -3.16
N TYR A 199 2.52 -2.28 -3.21
CA TYR A 199 2.45 -3.13 -2.02
C TYR A 199 3.72 -3.98 -1.88
N SER A 200 4.43 -3.81 -0.76
CA SER A 200 5.67 -4.54 -0.47
C SER A 200 5.74 -4.98 0.99
N VAL A 201 6.45 -6.07 1.25
CA VAL A 201 6.62 -6.66 2.57
C VAL A 201 8.10 -6.79 2.91
N LYS A 202 8.51 -6.08 3.96
CA LYS A 202 9.87 -6.04 4.50
C LYS A 202 9.94 -6.80 5.80
N ILE A 203 10.88 -7.72 5.95
CA ILE A 203 11.13 -8.45 7.20
C ILE A 203 12.57 -8.23 7.68
N ARG A 204 12.72 -8.04 8.99
CA ARG A 204 14.00 -8.05 9.71
C ARG A 204 13.93 -9.05 10.86
N VAL A 205 14.94 -9.88 11.01
CA VAL A 205 15.13 -10.78 12.16
C VAL A 205 16.40 -10.38 12.89
N MET A 206 16.31 -10.26 14.22
CA MET A 206 17.34 -9.81 15.14
C MET A 206 17.49 -10.84 16.28
N PRO A 207 18.55 -10.82 17.10
CA PRO A 207 18.70 -11.75 18.22
C PRO A 207 17.54 -11.74 19.22
N SER A 208 16.88 -10.59 19.42
CA SER A 208 15.74 -10.44 20.34
C SER A 208 14.37 -10.82 19.77
N GLY A 209 14.21 -10.90 18.44
CA GLY A 209 12.89 -11.04 17.82
C GLY A 209 12.88 -10.75 16.32
N PHE A 210 11.68 -10.57 15.75
CA PHE A 210 11.51 -10.15 14.36
C PHE A 210 10.50 -9.00 14.22
N PHE A 211 10.63 -8.27 13.12
CA PHE A 211 9.72 -7.21 12.72
C PHE A 211 9.40 -7.32 11.23
N ILE A 212 8.11 -7.23 10.88
CA ILE A 212 7.61 -7.17 9.51
C ILE A 212 6.90 -5.84 9.31
N LEU A 213 7.16 -5.19 8.18
CA LEU A 213 6.38 -4.08 7.65
C LEU A 213 5.84 -4.50 6.28
N ALA A 214 4.56 -4.85 6.22
CA ALA A 214 3.82 -4.89 4.97
C ALA A 214 3.19 -3.51 4.76
N ARG A 215 3.55 -2.85 3.67
CA ARG A 215 3.14 -1.47 3.37
C ARG A 215 2.57 -1.41 1.97
N GLN A 216 1.39 -0.83 1.84
CA GLN A 216 0.98 -0.19 0.60
C GLN A 216 1.29 1.30 0.67
N PHE A 217 2.15 1.77 -0.25
CA PHE A 217 2.31 3.18 -0.55
C PHE A 217 1.42 3.53 -1.73
N LEU A 218 0.56 4.53 -1.56
CA LEU A 218 -0.28 5.06 -2.61
C LEU A 218 -0.01 6.56 -2.77
N ARG A 219 0.33 6.97 -3.99
CA ARG A 219 0.34 8.36 -4.45
C ARG A 219 -0.64 8.45 -5.61
N VAL A 220 -1.60 9.37 -5.53
CA VAL A 220 -2.42 9.79 -6.67
C VAL A 220 -2.09 11.25 -6.92
N ASP A 221 -1.45 11.54 -8.04
CA ASP A 221 -0.83 12.84 -8.28
C ASP A 221 -1.87 13.97 -8.31
N HIS A 222 -1.54 15.08 -7.65
CA HIS A 222 -2.43 16.23 -7.41
C HIS A 222 -3.71 15.93 -6.61
N VAL A 223 -3.86 14.71 -6.07
CA VAL A 223 -5.02 14.28 -5.26
C VAL A 223 -4.58 14.01 -3.82
N GLN A 224 -3.90 12.90 -3.54
CA GLN A 224 -3.52 12.51 -2.18
C GLN A 224 -2.36 11.52 -2.12
N TYR A 225 -1.80 11.38 -0.92
CA TYR A 225 -0.99 10.23 -0.53
C TYR A 225 -1.75 9.40 0.52
N ALA A 226 -1.54 8.08 0.51
CA ALA A 226 -2.00 7.19 1.57
C ALA A 226 -0.97 6.10 1.88
N PHE A 227 -0.98 5.64 3.12
CA PHE A 227 -0.18 4.53 3.61
C PHE A 227 -1.09 3.54 4.32
N TYR A 228 -1.01 2.27 3.92
CA TYR A 228 -1.66 1.16 4.59
C TYR A 228 -0.57 0.24 5.15
N ASP A 229 -0.19 0.47 6.40
CA ASP A 229 0.89 -0.23 7.09
C ASP A 229 0.33 -1.34 7.97
N THR A 230 0.67 -2.61 7.69
CA THR A 230 0.60 -3.70 8.66
C THR A 230 1.99 -3.95 9.24
N ARG A 231 2.14 -3.69 10.53
CA ARG A 231 3.35 -3.90 11.31
C ARG A 231 3.16 -5.14 12.16
N ILE A 232 4.11 -6.07 12.13
CA ILE A 232 4.08 -7.29 12.93
C ILE A 232 5.37 -7.38 13.72
N TYR A 233 5.28 -7.61 15.03
CA TYR A 233 6.42 -7.71 15.94
C TYR A 233 6.28 -8.92 16.86
N HIS A 234 7.36 -9.67 17.04
CA HIS A 234 7.46 -10.71 18.05
C HIS A 234 8.82 -10.62 18.75
N ALA A 235 8.79 -10.53 20.08
CA ALA A 235 9.96 -10.76 20.92
C ALA A 235 10.10 -12.27 21.15
N PHE A 236 11.26 -12.86 20.85
CA PHE A 236 11.46 -14.29 21.02
C PHE A 236 11.30 -14.71 22.49
N GLY A 237 10.44 -15.71 22.73
CA GLY A 237 10.07 -16.15 24.07
C GLY A 237 8.80 -15.50 24.62
N SER A 238 8.18 -14.55 23.90
CA SER A 238 6.79 -14.16 24.13
C SER A 238 5.83 -15.28 23.73
N ASP A 239 4.65 -15.29 24.36
CA ASP A 239 3.51 -16.18 24.08
C ASP A 239 2.58 -15.66 22.97
N HIS A 240 2.90 -14.51 22.36
CA HIS A 240 2.12 -13.94 21.27
C HIS A 240 2.97 -13.13 20.27
N VAL A 241 2.36 -12.79 19.14
CA VAL A 241 2.87 -11.83 18.15
C VAL A 241 1.93 -10.61 18.16
N LEU A 242 2.48 -9.40 18.19
CA LEU A 242 1.70 -8.17 18.05
C LEU A 242 1.55 -7.81 16.56
N ARG A 243 0.34 -7.52 16.13
CA ARG A 243 0.02 -7.00 14.80
C ARG A 243 -0.72 -5.67 14.93
N GLU A 244 -0.18 -4.62 14.32
CA GLU A 244 -0.80 -3.31 14.23
C GLU A 244 -1.05 -2.95 12.76
N TYR A 245 -2.30 -2.65 12.42
CA TYR A 245 -2.67 -2.07 11.12
C TYR A 245 -2.98 -0.59 11.29
N LEU A 246 -2.38 0.24 10.45
CA LEU A 246 -2.57 1.69 10.44
C LEU A 246 -2.79 2.17 9.00
N ALA A 247 -3.98 2.71 8.75
CA ALA A 247 -4.30 3.40 7.50
C ALA A 247 -4.26 4.91 7.73
N GLN A 248 -3.45 5.63 6.95
CA GLN A 248 -3.33 7.09 7.02
C GLN A 248 -3.39 7.70 5.62
N SER A 249 -3.94 8.90 5.50
CA SER A 249 -3.92 9.67 4.25
C SER A 249 -3.67 11.16 4.48
N ILE A 250 -3.17 11.84 3.45
CA ILE A 250 -2.94 13.29 3.45
C ILE A 250 -3.15 13.84 2.03
N ASP A 251 -3.67 15.06 1.94
CA ASP A 251 -3.88 15.70 0.63
C ASP A 251 -2.55 16.10 -0.02
N TYR A 252 -2.47 15.96 -1.33
CA TYR A 252 -1.23 16.18 -2.10
C TYR A 252 -0.67 17.58 -1.89
N ASP A 253 -1.54 18.60 -1.85
CA ASP A 253 -1.16 20.01 -1.70
C ASP A 253 -0.46 20.30 -0.37
N THR A 254 -0.80 19.58 0.71
CA THR A 254 -0.16 19.72 2.02
C THR A 254 1.28 19.22 1.97
N VAL A 255 1.51 18.10 1.27
CA VAL A 255 2.84 17.54 1.05
C VAL A 255 3.66 18.44 0.12
N LEU A 256 3.05 18.94 -0.96
CA LEU A 256 3.67 19.91 -1.89
C LEU A 256 4.08 21.21 -1.19
N ALA A 257 3.23 21.77 -0.33
CA ALA A 257 3.55 22.96 0.44
C ALA A 257 4.74 22.73 1.39
N ARG A 258 4.82 21.55 2.02
CA ARG A 258 5.96 21.18 2.88
C ARG A 258 7.24 20.96 2.06
N ALA A 259 7.18 20.25 0.94
CA ALA A 259 8.30 20.04 0.04
C ALA A 259 8.86 21.38 -0.49
N THR A 260 7.99 22.25 -0.97
CA THR A 260 8.34 23.59 -1.47
C THR A 260 9.00 24.45 -0.38
N ARG A 261 8.50 24.38 0.86
CA ARG A 261 9.09 25.09 2.01
C ARG A 261 10.46 24.55 2.42
N GLU A 262 10.70 23.23 2.30
CA GLU A 262 11.93 22.57 2.72
C GLU A 262 13.02 22.52 1.63
N THR A 263 12.64 22.59 0.35
CA THR A 263 13.56 22.36 -0.79
C THR A 263 13.40 23.30 -1.98
N GLY A 264 12.35 24.13 -2.02
CA GLY A 264 12.20 25.14 -3.07
C GLY A 264 13.30 26.21 -3.02
N PRO A 265 13.44 27.03 -4.07
CA PRO A 265 14.40 28.13 -4.09
C PRO A 265 14.16 29.03 -2.86
N PRO A 266 15.23 29.56 -2.22
CA PRO A 266 15.08 30.40 -1.05
C PRO A 266 14.18 31.58 -1.41
N MET A 267 13.06 31.75 -0.69
CA MET A 267 12.17 32.88 -0.92
C MET A 267 12.99 34.15 -0.88
N ASN A 268 13.03 34.86 -2.01
CA ASN A 268 13.69 36.15 -2.07
C ASN A 268 12.90 37.11 -1.17
N VAL A 269 13.44 37.39 0.02
CA VAL A 269 12.74 38.16 1.07
C VAL A 269 12.49 39.62 0.64
N ALA A 270 13.03 40.04 -0.52
CA ALA A 270 12.74 41.29 -1.21
C ALA A 270 11.34 41.38 -1.86
N ALA A 271 10.33 40.67 -1.35
CA ALA A 271 8.93 40.83 -1.75
C ALA A 271 7.91 40.58 -0.61
N ALA A 272 8.32 40.66 0.66
CA ALA A 272 7.36 40.75 1.75
C ALA A 272 6.64 42.12 1.69
N PRO A 273 5.30 42.19 1.62
CA PRO A 273 4.60 43.46 1.75
C PRO A 273 4.82 43.98 3.17
N VAL A 274 5.60 45.06 3.29
CA VAL A 274 5.88 45.72 4.56
C VAL A 274 4.54 46.10 5.19
N ARG A 275 4.22 45.52 6.37
CA ARG A 275 3.06 45.94 7.16
C ARG A 275 3.17 47.46 7.39
N PRO A 276 2.21 48.28 6.94
CA PRO A 276 2.28 49.72 7.19
C PRO A 276 2.11 49.96 8.69
N SER A 277 3.17 50.41 9.34
CA SER A 277 3.11 50.88 10.72
C SER A 277 2.27 52.16 10.77
N ALA A 278 1.32 52.24 11.69
CA ALA A 278 0.34 53.32 11.71
C ALA A 278 0.98 54.66 12.13
N ALA A 279 0.87 55.68 11.28
CA ALA A 279 1.12 57.07 11.60
C ALA A 279 0.10 57.98 10.90
N VAL A 280 -0.29 59.05 11.60
CA VAL A 280 -1.43 59.94 11.31
C VAL A 280 -0.99 61.12 10.39
N PRO A 281 -1.88 61.77 9.60
CA PRO A 281 -1.54 62.26 8.26
C PRO A 281 -1.24 63.76 8.16
N ILE A 282 -0.61 64.17 7.04
CA ILE A 282 -0.69 65.52 6.44
C ILE A 282 -0.86 65.37 4.92
N ALA A 283 -1.62 66.27 4.28
CA ALA A 283 -2.10 66.14 2.90
C ALA A 283 -1.30 66.94 1.86
N ARG A 284 -1.24 66.44 0.61
CA ARG A 284 -1.60 67.17 -0.63
C ARG A 284 -1.48 66.32 -1.92
N MET A 285 -2.43 66.53 -2.83
CA MET A 285 -2.50 66.07 -4.23
C MET A 285 -1.99 67.19 -5.18
N PRO A 286 -1.97 67.06 -6.54
CA PRO A 286 -2.01 65.86 -7.43
C PRO A 286 -0.99 65.94 -8.61
N MET A 287 -0.97 64.95 -9.52
CA MET A 287 -1.08 65.08 -11.02
C MET A 287 -0.73 63.77 -11.76
N ARG A 288 -1.09 63.67 -13.06
CA ARG A 288 -1.11 62.45 -13.90
C ARG A 288 0.07 62.39 -14.96
N PRO A 289 -0.05 61.80 -16.18
CA PRO A 289 0.63 60.53 -16.52
C PRO A 289 1.47 60.57 -17.83
N THR A 290 2.16 59.48 -18.20
CA THR A 290 2.52 59.25 -19.64
C THR A 290 2.63 57.77 -20.00
N MET A 291 2.31 57.44 -21.26
CA MET A 291 2.36 56.08 -21.86
C MET A 291 3.56 55.92 -22.82
N LEU A 292 3.91 54.67 -23.15
CA LEU A 292 4.16 54.08 -24.50
C LEU A 292 4.75 52.67 -24.23
N ALA A 293 4.21 51.52 -24.66
CA ALA A 293 3.74 51.05 -25.98
C ALA A 293 4.88 50.71 -26.97
N ALA A 294 5.05 49.41 -27.24
CA ALA A 294 5.70 48.86 -28.44
C ALA A 294 5.23 47.41 -28.69
N THR A 295 4.80 47.12 -29.92
CA THR A 295 4.16 45.85 -30.36
C THR A 295 5.11 45.07 -31.29
N VAL A 296 4.72 43.83 -31.65
CA VAL A 296 4.89 43.08 -32.93
C VAL A 296 5.37 41.64 -32.63
N ALA A 297 4.52 40.60 -32.63
CA ALA A 297 3.83 39.89 -33.75
C ALA A 297 4.83 39.17 -34.70
N ALA A 298 4.90 37.83 -34.79
CA ALA A 298 4.10 36.91 -35.64
C ALA A 298 5.09 36.03 -36.48
N THR A 299 4.85 34.81 -36.98
CA THR A 299 3.75 33.80 -36.92
C THR A 299 4.34 32.38 -37.23
N PRO A 300 3.62 31.25 -37.01
CA PRO A 300 4.17 29.89 -37.10
C PRO A 300 3.91 29.18 -38.45
N THR A 301 4.35 27.92 -38.60
CA THR A 301 3.82 26.99 -39.61
C THR A 301 3.73 25.55 -39.06
N THR A 302 2.70 24.83 -39.51
CA THR A 302 2.06 23.69 -38.83
C THR A 302 2.55 22.32 -39.33
N VAL A 303 2.48 21.30 -38.47
CA VAL A 303 2.67 19.87 -38.83
C VAL A 303 1.32 19.19 -39.11
N ALA A 304 1.32 18.21 -40.01
CA ALA A 304 0.13 17.47 -40.46
C ALA A 304 -0.42 16.45 -39.42
N ALA A 305 -1.57 15.84 -39.72
CA ALA A 305 -2.53 15.35 -38.73
C ALA A 305 -2.61 13.81 -38.54
N ALA A 306 -2.95 13.42 -37.29
CA ALA A 306 -3.92 12.35 -36.87
C ALA A 306 -3.65 10.87 -37.26
N PRO A 307 -4.33 9.83 -36.66
CA PRO A 307 -5.50 9.89 -35.76
C PRO A 307 -5.58 8.91 -34.54
N SER A 308 -6.48 9.25 -33.59
CA SER A 308 -7.38 8.39 -32.77
C SER A 308 -6.90 7.35 -31.73
N GLY A 309 -7.24 7.60 -30.44
CA GLY A 309 -7.31 6.65 -29.31
C GLY A 309 -7.61 7.41 -27.98
N PRO A 310 -8.46 6.92 -27.05
CA PRO A 310 -9.01 7.74 -25.97
C PRO A 310 -8.07 7.93 -24.75
N LEU A 311 -8.23 9.08 -24.06
CA LEU A 311 -7.59 9.44 -22.78
C LEU A 311 -6.06 9.39 -22.73
N ASN A 312 -5.39 10.00 -23.71
CA ASN A 312 -3.97 10.34 -23.56
C ASN A 312 -3.84 11.77 -23.00
N ALA A 313 -3.85 11.91 -21.67
CA ALA A 313 -3.46 13.14 -21.01
C ALA A 313 -1.92 13.25 -21.07
N SER A 314 -1.40 13.87 -22.12
CA SER A 314 0.05 14.05 -22.29
C SER A 314 0.66 14.73 -21.06
N ALA A 315 1.83 14.24 -20.62
CA ALA A 315 2.51 14.56 -19.36
C ALA A 315 3.06 16.00 -19.21
N SER A 316 2.37 17.01 -19.77
CA SER A 316 2.87 18.38 -19.95
C SER A 316 1.87 19.49 -19.58
N ASP A 317 0.77 19.17 -18.88
CA ASP A 317 -0.31 20.13 -18.55
C ASP A 317 -0.21 20.78 -17.17
N TRP A 318 0.70 20.31 -16.30
CA TRP A 318 0.98 20.91 -15.00
C TRP A 318 2.24 21.80 -15.10
N PRO A 319 2.30 22.93 -14.37
CA PRO A 319 3.51 23.74 -14.33
C PRO A 319 4.67 22.90 -13.77
N ALA A 320 5.78 22.86 -14.49
CA ALA A 320 6.95 22.09 -14.10
C ALA A 320 7.42 22.52 -12.70
N LEU A 321 7.34 21.60 -11.74
CA LEU A 321 7.85 21.80 -10.38
C LEU A 321 9.37 21.81 -10.40
N ASP A 322 9.96 22.48 -9.40
CA ASP A 322 11.40 22.43 -9.17
C ASP A 322 11.84 20.96 -8.97
N PRO A 323 12.91 20.49 -9.65
CA PRO A 323 13.36 19.10 -9.53
C PRO A 323 13.62 18.62 -8.10
N ALA A 324 14.05 19.50 -7.18
CA ALA A 324 14.26 19.16 -5.78
C ALA A 324 12.93 18.96 -5.04
N VAL A 325 11.90 19.72 -5.38
CA VAL A 325 10.53 19.53 -4.88
C VAL A 325 9.95 18.23 -5.42
N THR A 326 10.07 17.97 -6.73
CA THR A 326 9.63 16.71 -7.35
C THR A 326 10.32 15.49 -6.72
N ALA A 327 11.63 15.56 -6.45
CA ALA A 327 12.37 14.50 -5.77
C ALA A 327 11.85 14.22 -4.35
N ARG A 328 11.35 15.23 -3.62
CA ARG A 328 10.69 15.04 -2.31
C ARG A 328 9.32 14.38 -2.42
N LEU A 329 8.55 14.71 -3.45
CA LEU A 329 7.20 14.15 -3.66
C LEU A 329 7.21 12.65 -3.99
N VAL A 330 8.34 12.12 -4.47
CA VAL A 330 8.52 10.68 -4.75
C VAL A 330 9.33 9.93 -3.69
N ASP A 331 9.90 10.62 -2.69
CA ASP A 331 10.65 10.03 -1.57
C ASP A 331 9.68 9.41 -0.55
N GLU A 332 9.39 8.12 -0.70
CA GLU A 332 8.48 7.35 0.17
C GLU A 332 8.80 7.53 1.66
N MET A 333 10.08 7.60 2.04
CA MET A 333 10.48 7.72 3.44
C MET A 333 10.22 9.12 3.99
N TRP A 334 10.52 10.18 3.21
CA TRP A 334 10.18 11.54 3.59
C TRP A 334 8.66 11.75 3.63
N VAL A 335 7.92 11.31 2.60
CA VAL A 335 6.45 11.42 2.58
C VAL A 335 5.82 10.64 3.74
N ALA A 336 6.32 9.45 4.09
CA ALA A 336 5.85 8.71 5.26
C ALA A 336 6.03 9.49 6.58
N GLN A 337 7.12 10.26 6.71
CA GLN A 337 7.30 11.16 7.85
C GLN A 337 6.32 12.33 7.81
N VAL A 338 6.02 12.90 6.63
CA VAL A 338 4.99 13.95 6.50
C VAL A 338 3.61 13.44 6.90
N VAL A 339 3.23 12.23 6.44
CA VAL A 339 1.97 11.57 6.81
C VAL A 339 1.91 11.25 8.30
N LYS A 340 3.03 10.84 8.91
CA LYS A 340 3.11 10.64 10.36
C LYS A 340 2.92 11.93 11.16
N ASP A 341 3.44 13.05 10.66
CA ASP A 341 3.37 14.36 11.34
C ASP A 341 2.01 15.08 11.15
N GLN A 342 1.38 14.91 9.98
CA GLN A 342 0.28 15.77 9.50
C GLN A 342 -0.88 15.03 8.82
N GLY A 343 -0.80 13.70 8.67
CA GLY A 343 -1.83 12.89 8.03
C GLY A 343 -3.02 12.58 8.94
N THR A 344 -4.14 12.23 8.32
CA THR A 344 -5.35 11.76 9.00
C THR A 344 -5.31 10.24 9.09
N THR A 345 -5.39 9.69 10.30
CA THR A 345 -5.57 8.25 10.52
C THR A 345 -7.03 7.87 10.26
N THR A 346 -7.26 6.97 9.30
CA THR A 346 -8.60 6.49 8.91
C THR A 346 -8.95 5.13 9.51
N ALA A 347 -7.94 4.30 9.84
CA ALA A 347 -8.10 3.08 10.61
C ALA A 347 -6.86 2.80 11.46
N HIS A 348 -7.07 2.30 12.68
CA HIS A 348 -6.01 1.81 13.57
C HIS A 348 -6.55 0.57 14.28
N ILE A 349 -5.94 -0.59 14.03
CA ILE A 349 -6.36 -1.89 14.56
C ILE A 349 -5.14 -2.54 15.20
N ARG A 350 -5.31 -3.08 16.42
CA ARG A 350 -4.28 -3.78 17.16
C ARG A 350 -4.76 -5.16 17.56
N GLU A 351 -3.95 -6.16 17.26
CA GLU A 351 -4.26 -7.55 17.47
C GLU A 351 -3.07 -8.28 18.10
N SER A 352 -3.35 -9.20 19.01
CA SER A 352 -2.40 -10.23 19.44
C SER A 352 -2.74 -11.54 18.72
N ILE A 353 -1.71 -12.23 18.25
CA ILE A 353 -1.80 -13.55 17.63
C ILE A 353 -1.14 -14.53 18.58
N ALA A 354 -1.88 -15.52 19.08
CA ALA A 354 -1.35 -16.48 20.04
C ALA A 354 -0.18 -17.29 19.44
N VAL A 355 0.91 -17.44 20.18
CA VAL A 355 2.00 -18.37 19.88
C VAL A 355 1.87 -19.51 20.89
N PRO A 356 1.30 -20.67 20.50
CA PRO A 356 1.20 -21.79 21.42
C PRO A 356 2.59 -22.15 21.91
N ALA A 357 2.73 -22.41 23.21
CA ALA A 357 3.95 -22.97 23.76
C ALA A 357 4.28 -24.23 22.95
N GLY A 358 5.36 -24.17 22.16
CA GLY A 358 5.74 -25.28 21.32
C GLY A 358 5.84 -26.53 22.17
N ALA A 359 5.27 -27.65 21.69
CA ALA A 359 5.49 -28.94 22.31
C ALA A 359 7.00 -29.10 22.50
N SER A 360 7.45 -28.99 23.75
CA SER A 360 8.87 -28.91 24.09
C SER A 360 9.57 -30.06 23.37
N ALA A 361 10.66 -29.75 22.64
CA ALA A 361 11.42 -30.75 21.91
C ALA A 361 11.71 -31.90 22.87
N ALA A 362 10.95 -32.99 22.71
CA ALA A 362 10.76 -33.94 23.80
C ALA A 362 12.12 -34.45 24.23
N ALA A 363 12.40 -34.37 25.53
CA ALA A 363 13.70 -34.74 26.07
C ALA A 363 14.13 -36.06 25.43
N VAL A 364 15.26 -36.06 24.73
CA VAL A 364 15.82 -37.25 24.09
C VAL A 364 16.29 -38.16 25.22
N VAL A 365 15.34 -38.89 25.79
CA VAL A 365 15.59 -40.05 26.63
C VAL A 365 16.22 -41.06 25.69
N THR A 366 17.55 -41.10 25.70
CA THR A 366 18.33 -42.10 24.99
C THR A 366 18.03 -43.47 25.60
N SER A 367 16.98 -44.13 25.11
CA SER A 367 16.69 -45.53 25.37
C SER A 367 17.77 -46.39 24.70
N ARG A 368 18.88 -46.55 25.42
CA ARG A 368 19.97 -47.47 25.10
C ARG A 368 19.37 -48.87 24.86
N PRO A 369 19.66 -49.53 23.73
CA PRO A 369 19.18 -50.88 23.49
C PRO A 369 19.80 -51.86 24.50
N PRO A 370 19.06 -52.86 25.00
CA PRO A 370 19.61 -53.86 25.90
C PRO A 370 20.66 -54.68 25.15
N GLY A 371 21.88 -54.71 25.71
CA GLY A 371 22.98 -55.50 25.17
C GLY A 371 22.74 -57.00 25.33
N ASN A 372 23.14 -57.77 24.33
CA ASN A 372 23.03 -59.22 24.32
C ASN A 372 23.98 -59.82 25.37
N SER A 373 23.45 -60.55 26.36
CA SER A 373 24.27 -61.28 27.34
C SER A 373 23.73 -62.70 27.57
N THR A 374 24.49 -63.67 27.09
CA THR A 374 24.28 -65.11 27.32
C THR A 374 24.45 -65.48 28.80
N SER A 375 23.48 -66.22 29.36
CA SER A 375 23.74 -67.25 30.40
C SER A 375 22.56 -68.22 30.54
N SER A 376 22.89 -69.47 30.84
CA SER A 376 21.98 -70.62 30.86
C SER A 376 21.31 -70.84 32.22
N ALA A 377 20.06 -71.33 32.24
CA ALA A 377 19.60 -72.39 33.18
C ALA A 377 18.14 -72.85 32.93
N THR A 378 17.99 -74.12 32.58
CA THR A 378 17.07 -75.11 33.17
C THR A 378 15.57 -74.80 33.38
N VAL A 379 14.76 -75.29 32.43
CA VAL A 379 13.61 -76.22 32.59
C VAL A 379 12.89 -76.28 33.97
N ILE A 380 11.58 -76.00 34.00
CA ILE A 380 10.50 -76.85 34.59
C ILE A 380 9.26 -76.73 33.69
N ALA A 381 8.47 -77.81 33.57
CA ALA A 381 7.30 -77.92 32.69
C ALA A 381 5.95 -78.07 33.45
N ALA A 382 4.84 -77.73 32.77
CA ALA A 382 3.47 -78.28 32.90
C ALA A 382 2.58 -77.52 31.86
N GLU A 383 2.07 -78.15 30.81
CA GLU A 383 0.78 -78.86 30.76
C GLU A 383 -0.42 -77.96 31.17
N SER A 384 -1.36 -77.56 30.31
CA SER A 384 -2.26 -78.30 29.39
C SER A 384 -3.71 -78.17 29.90
N ALA A 385 -4.59 -77.44 29.19
CA ALA A 385 -6.04 -77.68 29.21
C ALA A 385 -6.79 -76.88 28.11
N THR A 386 -7.21 -77.60 27.07
CA THR A 386 -8.25 -77.19 26.11
C THR A 386 -9.63 -77.11 26.79
N THR A 387 -10.52 -76.20 26.36
CA THR A 387 -12.00 -76.43 26.17
C THR A 387 -12.64 -75.11 25.65
N THR A 388 -12.93 -74.96 24.36
CA THR A 388 -14.21 -75.28 23.64
C THR A 388 -15.32 -74.23 23.87
N ALA A 389 -15.83 -73.69 22.76
CA ALA A 389 -17.00 -72.80 22.71
C ALA A 389 -18.33 -73.57 22.91
N PRO A 390 -19.49 -72.88 22.96
CA PRO A 390 -20.24 -72.80 21.70
C PRO A 390 -21.00 -71.48 21.44
N THR A 391 -21.28 -71.27 20.16
CA THR A 391 -22.17 -70.24 19.60
C THR A 391 -23.64 -70.56 19.84
N VAL A 392 -24.45 -69.56 20.23
CA VAL A 392 -25.89 -69.50 19.89
C VAL A 392 -26.23 -68.09 19.38
N ARG A 393 -27.16 -68.02 18.44
CA ARG A 393 -27.50 -66.84 17.62
C ARG A 393 -29.03 -66.67 17.58
N ARG A 394 -29.50 -65.44 17.34
CA ARG A 394 -30.91 -65.02 17.14
C ARG A 394 -31.78 -64.96 18.40
N SER A 395 -32.90 -64.22 18.44
CA SER A 395 -33.35 -62.98 17.76
C SER A 395 -34.73 -62.65 18.34
N ALA A 396 -35.00 -61.37 18.59
CA ALA A 396 -36.33 -60.76 18.60
C ALA A 396 -36.16 -59.28 18.24
#